data_AF-A0A1C5Q6V1-F1
#
_entry.id   AF-A0A1C5Q6V1-F1
#
_cell.length_a   1.000
_cell.length_b   1.000
_cell.length_c   1.000
_cell.angle_alpha   90.00
_cell.angle_beta   90.00
_cell.angle_gamma   90.00
#
_symmetry.space_group_name_H-M   'P 1'
#
loop_
_entity.id
_entity.type
_entity.pdbx_description
1 polymer ?
#
loop_
_entity_poly.entity_id
_entity_poly.type
_entity_poly.pdbx_seq_one_letter_code
_entity_poly.pdbx_strand_id
1 'polypeptide(L)'
;MIERIINNKELLVAILGVLSAILVAIIAFFRVSYQINKNSKATLCLKLREEKSDIYNKVYSYIFDLLKDTLDNKELDKDTYTKRYMELKQLLLFNASDKVLKHFIKLNFDTNKNDSAITLDNYFKLLLFIRRELGHKNKGIKEKDILKLFVTSEKDYEELCRKLGYKKTVLYG
;
A
#
# COMPACT_ATOMS: atom_id res chain seq x y z
N MET A 1 52.19 51.78 -16.00
CA MET A 1 51.03 51.84 -15.07
C MET A 1 49.79 51.16 -15.66
N ILE A 2 49.47 51.37 -16.95
CA ILE A 2 48.32 50.77 -17.64
C ILE A 2 48.41 49.24 -17.76
N GLU A 3 49.57 48.66 -18.12
CA GLU A 3 49.76 47.19 -18.19
C GLU A 3 49.49 46.46 -16.87
N ARG A 4 49.91 47.02 -15.71
CA ARG A 4 49.64 46.42 -14.40
C ARG A 4 48.14 46.37 -14.07
N ILE A 5 47.38 47.35 -14.53
CA ILE A 5 45.92 47.40 -14.32
C ILE A 5 45.21 46.37 -15.20
N ILE A 6 45.70 46.16 -16.43
CA ILE A 6 45.16 45.16 -17.37
C ILE A 6 45.42 43.74 -16.85
N ASN A 7 46.64 43.43 -16.42
CA ASN A 7 46.99 42.11 -15.85
C ASN A 7 46.13 41.74 -14.63
N ASN A 8 45.84 42.71 -13.75
CA ASN A 8 45.01 42.45 -12.58
C ASN A 8 43.55 42.16 -12.94
N LYS A 9 43.03 42.74 -14.02
CA LYS A 9 41.66 42.44 -14.52
C LYS A 9 41.59 41.05 -15.14
N GLU A 10 42.58 40.65 -15.94
CA GLU A 10 42.64 39.31 -16.54
C GLU A 10 42.76 38.22 -15.46
N LEU A 11 43.59 38.46 -14.44
CA LEU A 11 43.71 37.56 -13.29
C LEU A 11 42.38 37.42 -12.52
N LEU A 12 41.66 38.52 -12.29
CA LEU A 12 40.35 38.49 -11.64
C LEU A 12 39.31 37.70 -12.46
N VAL A 13 39.28 37.91 -13.77
CA VAL A 13 38.37 37.17 -14.66
C VAL A 13 38.69 35.68 -14.66
N ALA A 14 39.97 35.30 -14.68
CA ALA A 14 40.40 33.91 -14.60
C ALA A 14 39.99 33.26 -13.26
N ILE A 15 40.19 33.96 -12.13
CA ILE A 15 39.80 33.48 -10.80
C ILE A 15 38.27 33.30 -10.71
N LEU A 16 37.50 34.26 -11.21
CA LEU A 16 36.02 34.17 -11.24
C LEU A 16 35.55 33.01 -12.12
N GLY A 17 36.22 32.77 -13.25
CA GLY A 17 35.97 31.62 -14.12
C GLY A 17 36.16 30.30 -13.38
N VAL A 18 37.29 30.13 -12.69
CA VAL A 18 37.59 28.92 -11.89
C VAL A 18 36.59 28.74 -10.75
N LEU A 19 36.26 29.81 -10.02
CA LEU A 19 35.27 29.74 -8.94
C LEU A 19 33.87 29.36 -9.44
N SER A 20 33.46 29.87 -10.61
CA SER A 20 32.18 29.51 -11.23
C SER A 20 32.14 28.03 -11.63
N ALA A 21 33.24 27.50 -12.18
CA ALA A 21 33.35 26.09 -12.54
C ALA A 21 33.29 25.17 -11.31
N ILE A 22 33.97 25.55 -10.21
CA ILE A 22 33.92 24.83 -8.94
C ILE A 22 32.49 24.80 -8.38
N LEU A 23 31.78 25.93 -8.41
CA LEU A 23 30.40 26.00 -7.91
C LEU A 23 29.46 25.10 -8.71
N VAL A 24 29.57 25.10 -10.04
CA VAL A 24 28.79 24.20 -10.92
C VAL A 24 29.09 22.73 -10.63
N ALA A 25 30.37 22.39 -10.42
CA ALA A 25 30.78 21.03 -10.09
C ALA A 25 30.18 20.57 -8.75
N ILE A 26 30.15 21.42 -7.73
CA ILE A 26 29.54 21.13 -6.42
C ILE A 26 28.04 20.90 -6.55
N ILE A 27 27.32 21.78 -7.27
CA ILE A 27 25.87 21.63 -7.50
C ILE A 27 25.57 20.33 -8.25
N ALA A 28 26.36 20.01 -9.29
CA ALA A 28 26.22 18.78 -10.04
C ALA A 28 26.44 17.54 -9.16
N PHE A 29 27.48 17.55 -8.32
CA PHE A 29 27.77 16.47 -7.38
C PHE A 29 26.60 16.22 -6.43
N PHE A 30 26.09 17.26 -5.76
CA PHE A 30 24.94 17.11 -4.86
C PHE A 30 23.68 16.61 -5.57
N ARG A 31 23.40 17.10 -6.78
CA ARG A 31 22.25 16.65 -7.58
C ARG A 31 22.38 15.17 -7.94
N VAL A 32 23.56 14.72 -8.37
CA VAL A 32 23.82 13.31 -8.72
C VAL A 32 23.71 12.42 -7.49
N SER A 33 24.34 12.79 -6.37
CA SER A 33 24.26 12.02 -5.12
C SER A 33 22.83 11.90 -4.59
N TYR A 34 22.05 12.99 -4.64
CA TYR A 34 20.64 12.97 -4.25
C TYR A 34 19.82 12.04 -5.15
N GLN A 35 20.02 12.10 -6.47
CA GLN A 35 19.33 11.23 -7.42
C GLN A 35 19.69 9.76 -7.22
N ILE A 36 20.97 9.42 -7.06
CA ILE A 36 21.42 8.05 -6.82
C ILE A 36 20.76 7.50 -5.55
N ASN A 37 20.83 8.24 -4.45
CA ASN A 37 20.26 7.79 -3.18
C ASN A 37 18.73 7.63 -3.25
N LYS A 38 18.04 8.57 -3.92
CA LYS A 38 16.59 8.49 -4.13
C LYS A 38 16.22 7.29 -5.02
N ASN A 39 16.95 7.06 -6.09
CA ASN A 39 16.70 5.99 -7.04
C ASN A 39 16.97 4.62 -6.41
N SER A 40 18.07 4.45 -5.67
CA SER A 40 18.35 3.19 -4.96
C SER A 40 17.25 2.85 -3.95
N LYS A 41 16.78 3.83 -3.17
CA LYS A 41 15.66 3.64 -2.25
C LYS A 41 14.36 3.31 -2.98
N ALA A 42 14.07 4.02 -4.08
CA ALA A 42 12.89 3.76 -4.89
C ALA A 42 12.91 2.33 -5.48
N THR A 43 14.03 1.89 -6.03
CA THR A 43 14.20 0.54 -6.60
C THR A 43 14.03 -0.54 -5.53
N LEU A 44 14.60 -0.36 -4.33
CA LEU A 44 14.40 -1.29 -3.22
C LEU A 44 12.94 -1.34 -2.77
N CYS A 45 12.28 -0.17 -2.64
CA CYS A 45 10.86 -0.11 -2.30
C CYS A 45 9.97 -0.74 -3.37
N LEU A 46 10.33 -0.64 -4.65
CA LEU A 46 9.62 -1.28 -5.75
C LEU A 46 9.77 -2.81 -5.68
N LYS A 47 11.00 -3.32 -5.53
CA LYS A 47 11.25 -4.77 -5.39
C LYS A 47 10.50 -5.36 -4.19
N LEU A 48 10.58 -4.70 -3.02
CA LEU A 48 9.84 -5.11 -1.84
C LEU A 48 8.32 -5.07 -2.05
N ARG A 49 7.82 -4.13 -2.86
CA ARG A 49 6.40 -4.07 -3.20
C ARG A 49 5.99 -5.19 -4.14
N GLU A 50 6.81 -5.51 -5.13
CA GLU A 50 6.57 -6.63 -6.06
C GLU A 50 6.52 -7.95 -5.29
N GLU A 51 7.51 -8.24 -4.45
CA GLU A 51 7.52 -9.43 -3.60
C GLU A 51 6.28 -9.50 -2.69
N LYS A 52 5.92 -8.37 -2.06
CA LYS A 52 4.72 -8.28 -1.22
C LYS A 52 3.43 -8.41 -2.02
N SER A 53 3.41 -8.01 -3.29
CA SER A 53 2.24 -8.10 -4.16
C SER A 53 1.79 -9.55 -4.32
N ASP A 54 2.73 -10.46 -4.57
CA ASP A 54 2.42 -11.89 -4.75
C ASP A 54 1.86 -12.52 -3.47
N ILE A 55 2.43 -12.13 -2.32
CA ILE A 55 1.97 -12.60 -1.01
C ILE A 55 0.57 -12.08 -0.71
N TYR A 56 0.35 -10.78 -0.92
CA TYR A 56 -0.95 -10.17 -0.66
C TYR A 56 -2.01 -10.61 -1.66
N ASN A 57 -1.63 -11.00 -2.88
CA ASN A 57 -2.55 -11.62 -3.83
C ASN A 57 -3.16 -12.90 -3.23
N LYS A 58 -2.40 -13.73 -2.52
CA LYS A 58 -2.95 -14.91 -1.83
C LYS A 58 -3.97 -14.55 -0.76
N VAL A 59 -3.76 -13.45 -0.03
CA VAL A 59 -4.71 -12.93 0.97
C VAL A 59 -6.00 -12.46 0.28
N TYR A 60 -5.86 -11.68 -0.80
CA TYR A 60 -7.01 -11.24 -1.61
C TYR A 60 -7.80 -12.44 -2.14
N SER A 61 -7.15 -13.39 -2.80
CA SER A 61 -7.82 -14.57 -3.38
C SER A 61 -8.56 -15.36 -2.31
N TYR A 62 -7.96 -15.61 -1.14
CA TYR A 62 -8.64 -16.33 -0.06
C TYR A 62 -9.93 -15.63 0.40
N ILE A 63 -9.86 -14.31 0.65
CA ILE A 63 -11.03 -13.55 1.12
C ILE A 63 -12.09 -13.49 0.02
N PHE A 64 -11.70 -13.26 -1.23
CA PHE A 64 -12.64 -13.17 -2.36
C PHE A 64 -13.30 -14.51 -2.66
N ASP A 65 -12.56 -15.62 -2.65
CA ASP A 65 -13.10 -16.96 -2.84
C ASP A 65 -14.08 -17.32 -1.73
N LEU A 66 -13.70 -17.07 -0.47
CA LEU A 66 -14.55 -17.31 0.70
C LEU A 66 -15.88 -16.53 0.58
N LEU A 67 -15.81 -15.25 0.21
CA LEU A 67 -17.00 -14.42 0.03
C LEU A 67 -17.86 -14.89 -1.14
N LYS A 68 -17.23 -15.22 -2.26
CA LYS A 68 -17.94 -15.72 -3.46
C LYS A 68 -18.69 -17.01 -3.15
N ASP A 69 -18.03 -17.99 -2.54
CA ASP A 69 -18.66 -19.27 -2.22
C ASP A 69 -19.78 -19.10 -1.18
N THR A 70 -19.59 -18.19 -0.21
CA THR A 70 -20.64 -17.82 0.76
C THR A 70 -21.85 -17.18 0.08
N LEU A 71 -21.64 -16.26 -0.87
CA LEU A 71 -22.70 -15.59 -1.62
C LEU A 71 -23.44 -16.56 -2.57
N ASP A 72 -22.71 -17.49 -3.18
CA ASP A 72 -23.25 -18.53 -4.06
C ASP A 72 -23.95 -19.67 -3.29
N ASN A 73 -23.97 -19.62 -1.94
CA ASN A 73 -24.45 -20.69 -1.06
C ASN A 73 -23.80 -22.06 -1.34
N LYS A 74 -22.52 -22.05 -1.73
CA LYS A 74 -21.74 -23.27 -1.93
C LYS A 74 -21.27 -23.82 -0.59
N GLU A 75 -21.24 -25.14 -0.49
CA GLU A 75 -20.62 -25.79 0.66
C GLU A 75 -19.11 -25.51 0.66
N LEU A 76 -18.63 -24.95 1.77
CA LEU A 76 -17.22 -24.63 1.92
C LEU A 76 -16.43 -25.90 2.21
N ASP A 77 -15.43 -26.20 1.38
CA ASP A 77 -14.46 -27.25 1.67
C ASP A 77 -13.57 -26.83 2.84
N LYS A 78 -13.93 -27.30 4.03
CA LYS A 78 -13.29 -26.95 5.30
C LYS A 78 -11.80 -27.27 5.31
N ASP A 79 -11.35 -28.36 4.68
CA ASP A 79 -9.94 -28.74 4.68
C ASP A 79 -9.13 -27.77 3.84
N THR A 80 -9.58 -27.52 2.60
CA THR A 80 -8.95 -26.56 1.69
C THR A 80 -8.88 -25.15 2.31
N TYR A 81 -9.99 -24.65 2.87
CA TYR A 81 -10.01 -23.32 3.49
C TYR A 81 -9.12 -23.26 4.75
N THR A 82 -9.08 -24.31 5.57
CA THR A 82 -8.22 -24.35 6.76
C THR A 82 -6.74 -24.35 6.38
N LYS A 83 -6.35 -25.17 5.40
CA LYS A 83 -4.98 -25.22 4.89
C LYS A 83 -4.54 -23.86 4.33
N ARG A 84 -5.33 -23.27 3.44
CA ARG A 84 -5.06 -21.94 2.88
C ARG A 84 -4.96 -20.88 3.98
N TYR A 85 -5.83 -20.93 4.99
CA TYR A 85 -5.77 -19.99 6.10
C TYR A 85 -4.48 -20.11 6.93
N MET A 86 -4.00 -21.33 7.16
CA MET A 86 -2.71 -21.56 7.82
C MET A 86 -1.52 -21.05 6.98
N GLU A 87 -1.55 -21.25 5.66
CA GLU A 87 -0.55 -20.70 4.74
C GLU A 87 -0.54 -19.16 4.81
N LEU A 88 -1.70 -18.51 4.87
CA LEU A 88 -1.78 -17.05 5.05
C LEU A 88 -1.19 -16.59 6.38
N LYS A 89 -1.44 -17.31 7.48
CA LYS A 89 -0.84 -16.98 8.78
C LYS A 89 0.69 -16.99 8.69
N GLN A 90 1.26 -18.02 8.09
CA GLN A 90 2.70 -18.13 7.89
C GLN A 90 3.22 -16.98 7.02
N LEU A 91 2.60 -16.75 5.87
CA LEU A 91 3.03 -15.70 4.93
C LEU A 91 2.98 -14.30 5.55
N LEU A 92 1.92 -13.98 6.28
CA LEU A 92 1.76 -12.70 6.94
C LEU A 92 2.74 -12.51 8.09
N LEU A 93 3.06 -13.56 8.84
CA LEU A 93 4.04 -13.50 9.91
C LEU A 93 5.44 -13.09 9.40
N PHE A 94 5.86 -13.62 8.25
CA PHE A 94 7.19 -13.33 7.70
C PHE A 94 7.27 -12.01 6.94
N ASN A 95 6.21 -11.62 6.24
CA ASN A 95 6.32 -10.59 5.20
C ASN A 95 5.48 -9.34 5.44
N ALA A 96 4.46 -9.41 6.30
CA ALA A 96 3.58 -8.28 6.51
C ALA A 96 4.22 -7.20 7.39
N SER A 97 3.83 -5.94 7.19
CA SER A 97 4.18 -4.92 8.18
C SER A 97 3.50 -5.19 9.52
N ASP A 98 4.08 -4.67 10.61
CA ASP A 98 3.50 -4.72 11.95
C ASP A 98 2.03 -4.28 11.98
N LYS A 99 1.66 -3.32 11.13
CA LYS A 99 0.30 -2.78 11.07
C LYS A 99 -0.68 -3.81 10.51
N VAL A 100 -0.31 -4.47 9.40
CA VAL A 100 -1.12 -5.54 8.79
C VAL A 100 -1.16 -6.74 9.73
N LEU A 101 -0.01 -7.14 10.28
CA LEU A 101 0.09 -8.28 11.19
C LEU A 101 -0.75 -8.08 12.47
N LYS A 102 -0.67 -6.91 13.12
CA LYS A 102 -1.49 -6.61 14.31
C LYS A 102 -2.98 -6.66 13.99
N HIS A 103 -3.40 -6.14 12.85
CA HIS A 103 -4.81 -6.17 12.44
C HIS A 103 -5.28 -7.59 12.12
N PHE A 104 -4.43 -8.39 11.47
CA PHE A 104 -4.73 -9.80 11.19
C PHE A 104 -4.79 -10.65 12.47
N ILE A 105 -3.88 -10.43 13.43
CA ILE A 105 -3.94 -11.08 14.76
C ILE A 105 -5.26 -10.75 15.44
N LYS A 106 -5.64 -9.47 15.47
CA LYS A 106 -6.92 -9.04 16.04
C LYS A 106 -8.10 -9.77 15.38
N LEU A 107 -8.10 -9.84 14.05
CA LEU A 107 -9.14 -10.54 13.29
C LEU A 107 -9.24 -12.01 13.71
N ASN A 108 -8.10 -12.71 13.86
CA ASN A 108 -8.07 -14.11 14.25
C ASN A 108 -8.58 -14.39 15.69
N PHE A 109 -8.65 -13.37 16.56
CA PHE A 109 -9.25 -13.49 17.91
C PHE A 109 -10.69 -12.96 17.97
N ASP A 110 -11.05 -12.00 17.12
CA ASP A 110 -12.39 -11.40 17.09
C ASP A 110 -13.45 -12.28 16.38
N THR A 111 -13.05 -13.28 15.59
CA THR A 111 -13.96 -14.24 14.92
C THR A 111 -14.82 -15.08 15.89
N ASN A 112 -14.51 -15.07 17.19
CA ASN A 112 -15.33 -15.71 18.23
C ASN A 112 -16.54 -14.88 18.67
N LYS A 113 -16.70 -13.65 18.16
CA LYS A 113 -17.91 -12.85 18.35
C LYS A 113 -18.89 -13.22 17.23
N ASN A 114 -20.10 -13.66 17.59
CA ASN A 114 -21.18 -14.09 16.67
C ASN A 114 -21.75 -12.97 15.77
N ASP A 115 -20.95 -11.99 15.38
CA ASP A 115 -21.34 -10.89 14.51
C ASP A 115 -20.57 -11.01 13.17
N SER A 116 -21.29 -11.49 12.16
CA SER A 116 -20.78 -11.65 10.79
C SER A 116 -20.50 -10.31 10.12
N ALA A 117 -21.21 -9.25 10.48
CA ALA A 117 -21.00 -7.89 9.97
C ALA A 117 -19.64 -7.35 10.39
N ILE A 118 -19.35 -7.47 11.69
CA ILE A 118 -18.11 -7.00 12.28
C ILE A 118 -16.93 -7.80 11.74
N THR A 119 -17.09 -9.12 11.63
CA THR A 119 -16.07 -9.99 11.03
C THR A 119 -15.75 -9.56 9.59
N LEU A 120 -16.78 -9.30 8.79
CA LEU A 120 -16.61 -8.87 7.40
C LEU A 120 -15.96 -7.48 7.28
N ASP A 121 -16.39 -6.51 8.08
CA ASP A 121 -15.77 -5.17 8.14
C ASP A 121 -14.27 -5.27 8.48
N ASN A 122 -13.92 -6.15 9.43
CA ASN A 122 -12.53 -6.38 9.81
C ASN A 122 -11.70 -6.97 8.66
N TYR A 123 -12.27 -7.88 7.84
CA TYR A 123 -11.62 -8.38 6.63
C TYR A 123 -11.40 -7.26 5.59
N PHE A 124 -12.41 -6.43 5.32
CA PHE A 124 -12.25 -5.32 4.38
C PHE A 124 -11.23 -4.28 4.88
N LYS A 125 -11.20 -4.03 6.17
CA LYS A 125 -10.19 -3.18 6.79
C LYS A 125 -8.77 -3.74 6.67
N LEU A 126 -8.60 -5.06 6.78
CA LEU A 126 -7.33 -5.73 6.49
C LEU A 126 -6.89 -5.47 5.05
N LEU A 127 -7.80 -5.64 4.09
CA LEU A 127 -7.53 -5.38 2.67
C LEU A 127 -7.12 -3.92 2.41
N LEU A 128 -7.71 -2.96 3.12
CA LEU A 128 -7.30 -1.55 3.04
C LEU A 128 -5.90 -1.31 3.61
N PHE A 129 -5.52 -1.99 4.71
CA PHE A 129 -4.15 -1.88 5.22
C PHE A 129 -3.13 -2.45 4.23
N ILE A 130 -3.45 -3.59 3.63
CA ILE A 130 -2.63 -4.20 2.58
C ILE A 130 -2.46 -3.24 1.39
N ARG A 131 -3.54 -2.61 0.90
CA ARG A 131 -3.45 -1.59 -0.17
C ARG A 131 -2.50 -0.45 0.18
N ARG A 132 -2.51 0.02 1.43
CA ARG A 132 -1.59 1.08 1.88
C ARG A 132 -0.14 0.62 1.86
N GLU A 133 0.11 -0.63 2.24
CA GLU A 133 1.44 -1.21 2.20
C GLU A 133 1.97 -1.38 0.77
N LEU A 134 1.07 -1.69 -0.17
CA LEU A 134 1.34 -1.67 -1.61
C LEU A 134 1.42 -0.25 -2.20
N GLY A 135 1.37 0.80 -1.37
CA GLY A 135 1.59 2.19 -1.77
C GLY A 135 0.36 2.99 -2.18
N HIS A 136 -0.84 2.43 -2.03
CA HIS A 136 -2.07 3.18 -2.30
C HIS A 136 -2.41 4.10 -1.12
N LYS A 137 -2.80 5.34 -1.41
CA LYS A 137 -3.19 6.31 -0.37
C LYS A 137 -4.57 6.03 0.24
N ASN A 138 -5.38 5.17 -0.40
CA ASN A 138 -6.79 4.91 -0.07
C ASN A 138 -7.64 6.18 0.12
N LYS A 139 -7.35 7.25 -0.63
CA LYS A 139 -8.15 8.48 -0.57
C LYS A 139 -9.56 8.18 -1.06
N GLY A 140 -10.56 8.39 -0.20
CA GLY A 140 -11.97 8.20 -0.53
C GLY A 140 -12.44 6.75 -0.62
N ILE A 141 -11.60 5.76 -0.29
CA ILE A 141 -11.99 4.34 -0.29
C ILE A 141 -12.13 3.87 1.15
N LYS A 142 -13.35 3.47 1.52
CA LYS A 142 -13.71 2.89 2.82
C LYS A 142 -14.01 1.39 2.67
N GLU A 143 -14.19 0.71 3.80
CA GLU A 143 -14.44 -0.73 3.89
C GLU A 143 -15.67 -1.14 3.06
N LYS A 144 -16.75 -0.37 3.17
CA LYS A 144 -17.98 -0.54 2.39
C LYS A 144 -17.79 -0.42 0.87
N ASP A 145 -16.79 0.32 0.41
CA ASP A 145 -16.54 0.48 -1.03
C ASP A 145 -15.88 -0.77 -1.62
N ILE A 146 -15.23 -1.60 -0.81
CA ILE A 146 -14.74 -2.91 -1.21
C ILE A 146 -15.92 -3.86 -1.46
N LEU A 147 -16.97 -3.79 -0.64
CA LEU A 147 -18.17 -4.61 -0.81
C LEU A 147 -18.83 -4.39 -2.17
N LYS A 148 -18.75 -3.16 -2.71
CA LYS A 148 -19.27 -2.82 -4.04
C LYS A 148 -18.59 -3.61 -5.18
N LEU A 149 -17.42 -4.21 -4.95
CA LEU A 149 -16.75 -5.07 -5.94
C LEU A 149 -17.47 -6.41 -6.14
N PHE A 150 -18.33 -6.81 -5.21
CA PHE A 150 -19.01 -8.12 -5.21
C PHE A 150 -20.45 -8.05 -5.71
N VAL A 151 -20.94 -6.88 -6.10
CA VAL A 151 -22.33 -6.64 -6.50
C VAL A 151 -22.36 -5.89 -7.82
N THR A 152 -23.32 -6.22 -8.67
CA THR A 152 -23.45 -5.64 -10.02
C THR A 152 -24.46 -4.50 -10.08
N SER A 153 -25.31 -4.34 -9.06
CA SER A 153 -26.29 -3.27 -8.97
C SER A 153 -26.35 -2.62 -7.58
N GLU A 154 -26.85 -1.38 -7.54
CA GLU A 154 -27.07 -0.65 -6.29
C GLU A 154 -28.14 -1.33 -5.40
N LYS A 155 -29.13 -1.98 -6.01
CA LYS A 155 -30.14 -2.77 -5.28
C LYS A 155 -29.52 -3.96 -4.56
N ASP A 156 -28.64 -4.69 -5.24
CA ASP A 156 -27.93 -5.83 -4.64
C ASP A 156 -26.99 -5.37 -3.52
N TYR A 157 -26.36 -4.21 -3.69
CA TYR A 157 -25.55 -3.59 -2.64
C TYR A 157 -26.37 -3.26 -1.39
N GLU A 158 -27.55 -2.64 -1.54
CA GLU A 158 -28.43 -2.31 -0.42
C GLU A 158 -28.95 -3.58 0.29
N GLU A 159 -29.33 -4.60 -0.49
CA GLU A 159 -29.80 -5.87 0.05
C GLU A 159 -28.69 -6.59 0.82
N LEU A 160 -27.48 -6.61 0.26
CA LEU A 160 -26.31 -7.22 0.89
C LEU A 160 -25.93 -6.47 2.18
N CYS A 161 -25.92 -5.14 2.16
CA CYS A 161 -25.71 -4.33 3.38
C CYS A 161 -26.74 -4.66 4.46
N ARG A 162 -28.03 -4.82 4.09
CA ARG A 162 -29.10 -5.19 5.02
C ARG A 162 -28.90 -6.58 5.61
N LYS A 163 -28.57 -7.58 4.79
CA LYS A 163 -28.29 -8.96 5.23
C LYS A 163 -27.10 -9.02 6.17
N LEU A 164 -26.09 -8.19 5.91
CA LEU A 164 -24.87 -8.08 6.70
C LEU A 164 -24.98 -7.11 7.87
N GLY A 165 -26.16 -6.60 8.23
CA GLY A 165 -26.30 -5.72 9.41
C GLY A 165 -25.58 -4.36 9.33
N TYR A 166 -25.11 -3.94 8.14
CA TYR A 166 -24.57 -2.59 7.96
C TYR A 166 -25.71 -1.57 8.11
N LYS A 167 -25.65 -0.74 9.16
CA LYS A 167 -26.66 0.32 9.35
C LYS A 167 -26.58 1.36 8.22
N LYS A 168 -27.74 1.72 7.68
CA LYS A 168 -27.99 2.65 6.55
C LYS A 168 -27.46 4.09 6.75
N THR A 169 -26.79 4.39 7.86
CA THR A 169 -26.51 5.76 8.35
C THR A 169 -25.28 6.45 7.76
N VAL A 170 -24.70 6.00 6.64
CA VAL A 170 -23.67 6.77 5.93
C VAL A 170 -23.88 6.69 4.43
N LEU A 171 -25.06 7.09 3.97
CA LEU A 171 -25.33 7.28 2.53
C LEU A 171 -24.86 8.66 2.01
N TYR A 172 -24.50 9.59 2.89
CA TYR A 172 -23.94 10.88 2.52
C TYR A 172 -22.85 11.26 3.54
N GLY A 173 -21.58 11.11 3.16
CA GLY A 173 -20.43 11.40 4.02
C GLY A 173 -19.10 10.97 3.42
#